data_AF-A0A954U2R1-F1
#
_entry.id   AF-A0A954U2R1-F1
#
_cell.length_a   1.000
_cell.length_b   1.000
_cell.length_c   1.000
_cell.angle_alpha   90.00
_cell.angle_beta   90.00
_cell.angle_gamma   90.00
#
_symmetry.space_group_name_H-M   'P 1'
#
loop_
_entity.id
_entity.type
_entity.pdbx_description
1 polymer ?
#
loop_
_entity_poly.entity_id
_entity_poly.type
_entity_poly.pdbx_seq_one_letter_code
_entity_poly.pdbx_strand_id
1 'polypeptide(L)'
;PDSPNYRLTRARLLADNGRHDEAEREVKAVAAMKNATAADQARAELLYGDLLAQGPKHDYQQAIEHHMAAINLATKLAKSGNDGARHVAQQIMLDAHISAAHDIASGRWRRKQQVADSWLGNARTIAESMSKDRGDEYFNLLVDCQTLAAYEAIGDVGEVAELVERTIARGRELLATSEDSLYQQCLEWELGEALIYAAAIEHRRGDQAAALKYAENANALLQSQIETGRMTTRTQYLLGKLRFLIGANHAVFKEDHAAAIEWYEQALPLLPGTPPVEFSHQLGAHGERFVSMGVSFWVAEQREKAIELTQQGLGMMRKAVESQGFDATALSVPYNNLAGMYRQVGDDEKADAYQKAIRALKTAENTSSTTSRN
;
A
#
# COMPACT_ATOMS: atom_id res chain seq x y z
N PRO A 1 -31.85 8.00 -3.52
CA PRO A 1 -31.16 6.78 -4.01
C PRO A 1 -30.77 6.85 -5.50
N ASP A 2 -31.51 7.60 -6.34
CA ASP A 2 -31.28 7.66 -7.79
C ASP A 2 -30.55 8.93 -8.27
N SER A 3 -29.72 9.54 -7.42
CA SER A 3 -28.80 10.59 -7.87
C SER A 3 -27.43 9.99 -8.21
N PRO A 4 -26.72 10.51 -9.23
CA PRO A 4 -25.38 10.05 -9.57
C PRO A 4 -24.42 10.07 -8.38
N ASN A 5 -24.41 11.18 -7.64
CA ASN A 5 -23.55 11.36 -6.47
C ASN A 5 -23.81 10.31 -5.38
N TYR A 6 -25.08 9.99 -5.09
CA TYR A 6 -25.40 8.93 -4.12
C TYR A 6 -24.82 7.58 -4.54
N ARG A 7 -24.93 7.22 -5.83
CA ARG A 7 -24.40 5.95 -6.34
C ARG A 7 -22.88 5.92 -6.30
N LEU A 8 -22.20 7.01 -6.65
CA LEU A 8 -20.74 7.11 -6.56
C LEU A 8 -20.24 7.01 -5.11
N THR A 9 -20.89 7.71 -4.16
CA THR A 9 -20.57 7.58 -2.73
C THR A 9 -20.78 6.15 -2.24
N ARG A 10 -21.92 5.53 -2.60
CA ARG A 10 -22.21 4.15 -2.24
C ARG A 10 -21.19 3.18 -2.84
N ALA A 11 -20.79 3.37 -4.09
CA ALA A 11 -19.76 2.56 -4.74
C ALA A 11 -18.44 2.60 -3.98
N ARG A 12 -17.96 3.80 -3.61
CA ARG A 12 -16.75 3.95 -2.80
C ARG A 12 -16.84 3.22 -1.47
N LEU A 13 -17.94 3.42 -0.72
CA LEU A 13 -18.15 2.73 0.56
C LEU A 13 -18.24 1.21 0.41
N LEU A 14 -18.80 0.70 -0.69
CA LEU A 14 -18.83 -0.73 -0.98
C LEU A 14 -17.42 -1.27 -1.24
N ALA A 15 -16.60 -0.53 -2.01
CA ALA A 15 -15.21 -0.88 -2.29
C ALA A 15 -14.35 -0.91 -1.02
N ASP A 16 -14.48 0.11 -0.16
CA ASP A 16 -13.77 0.21 1.13
C ASP A 16 -14.10 -0.97 2.09
N ASN A 17 -15.23 -1.64 1.85
CA ASN A 17 -15.67 -2.84 2.58
C ASN A 17 -15.48 -4.15 1.78
N GLY A 18 -14.67 -4.12 0.71
CA GLY A 18 -14.32 -5.29 -0.09
C GLY A 18 -15.39 -5.75 -1.09
N ARG A 19 -16.54 -5.06 -1.19
CA ARG A 19 -17.69 -5.44 -2.05
C ARG A 19 -17.54 -4.88 -3.48
N HIS A 20 -16.45 -5.27 -4.14
CA HIS A 20 -16.03 -4.71 -5.44
C HIS A 20 -17.06 -4.92 -6.57
N ASP A 21 -17.65 -6.12 -6.68
CA ASP A 21 -18.68 -6.40 -7.71
C ASP A 21 -19.94 -5.53 -7.56
N GLU A 22 -20.25 -5.12 -6.33
CA GLU A 22 -21.37 -4.22 -6.07
C GLU A 22 -20.99 -2.77 -6.34
N ALA A 23 -19.77 -2.37 -5.98
CA ALA A 23 -19.24 -1.05 -6.31
C ALA A 23 -19.21 -0.82 -7.83
N GLU A 24 -18.72 -1.79 -8.60
CA GLU A 24 -18.65 -1.72 -10.06
C GLU A 24 -20.05 -1.54 -10.68
N ARG A 25 -21.06 -2.25 -10.16
CA ARG A 25 -22.45 -2.10 -10.62
C ARG A 25 -22.99 -0.70 -10.37
N GLU A 26 -22.69 -0.11 -9.23
CA GLU A 26 -23.12 1.26 -8.92
C GLU A 26 -22.46 2.30 -9.83
N VAL A 27 -21.16 2.16 -10.12
CA VAL A 27 -20.45 3.07 -11.04
C VAL A 27 -20.97 2.93 -12.47
N LYS A 28 -21.14 1.70 -12.96
CA LYS A 28 -21.72 1.44 -14.30
C LYS A 28 -23.14 2.00 -14.44
N ALA A 29 -23.92 1.97 -13.36
CA ALA A 29 -25.26 2.55 -13.37
C ALA A 29 -25.24 4.05 -13.63
N VAL A 30 -24.25 4.78 -13.10
CA VAL A 30 -24.10 6.24 -13.32
C VAL A 30 -23.90 6.57 -14.80
N ALA A 31 -23.12 5.77 -15.53
CA ALA A 31 -22.92 5.97 -16.97
C ALA A 31 -24.22 5.87 -17.79
N ALA A 32 -25.21 5.10 -17.32
CA ALA A 32 -26.51 4.94 -17.97
C ALA A 32 -27.54 6.01 -17.57
N MET A 33 -27.23 6.88 -16.62
CA MET A 33 -28.18 7.86 -16.08
C MET A 33 -28.30 9.09 -17.00
N LYS A 34 -29.54 9.38 -17.44
CA LYS A 34 -29.83 10.54 -18.30
C LYS A 34 -29.57 11.90 -17.63
N ASN A 35 -29.61 11.95 -16.30
CA ASN A 35 -29.38 13.15 -15.51
C ASN A 35 -27.93 13.28 -15.00
N ALA A 36 -27.02 12.40 -15.41
CA ALA A 36 -25.60 12.52 -15.06
C ALA A 36 -25.00 13.74 -15.75
N THR A 37 -24.40 14.62 -14.96
CA THR A 37 -23.63 15.75 -15.49
C THR A 37 -22.29 15.27 -16.04
N ALA A 38 -21.60 16.11 -16.81
CA ALA A 38 -20.24 15.80 -17.25
C ALA A 38 -19.26 15.61 -16.06
N ALA A 39 -19.51 16.27 -14.92
CA ALA A 39 -18.73 16.05 -13.70
C ALA A 39 -19.03 14.68 -13.07
N ASP A 40 -20.29 14.25 -13.08
CA ASP A 40 -20.67 12.90 -12.60
C ASP A 40 -20.05 11.82 -13.47
N GLN A 41 -20.04 12.01 -14.80
CA GLN A 41 -19.39 11.09 -15.74
C GLN A 41 -17.88 11.01 -15.49
N ALA A 42 -17.21 12.15 -15.33
CA ALA A 42 -15.78 12.17 -15.06
C ALA A 42 -15.42 11.49 -13.72
N ARG A 43 -16.23 11.68 -12.68
CA ARG A 43 -16.06 10.97 -11.39
C ARG A 43 -16.36 9.48 -11.49
N ALA A 44 -17.32 9.08 -12.32
CA ALA A 44 -17.62 7.68 -12.58
C ALA A 44 -16.45 6.99 -13.28
N GLU A 45 -15.86 7.61 -14.31
CA GLU A 45 -14.67 7.09 -14.98
C GLU A 45 -13.49 6.95 -14.00
N LEU A 46 -13.22 7.98 -13.20
CA LEU A 46 -12.17 7.94 -12.17
C LEU A 46 -12.36 6.76 -11.21
N LEU A 47 -13.54 6.68 -10.58
CA LEU A 47 -13.83 5.64 -9.62
C LEU A 47 -13.86 4.24 -10.28
N TYR A 48 -14.25 4.14 -11.55
CA TYR A 48 -14.21 2.84 -12.22
C TYR A 48 -12.77 2.37 -12.44
N GLY A 49 -11.87 3.28 -12.82
CA GLY A 49 -10.44 2.99 -12.90
C GLY A 49 -9.89 2.49 -11.57
N ASP A 50 -10.20 3.19 -10.47
CA ASP A 50 -9.76 2.78 -9.13
C ASP A 50 -10.26 1.38 -8.75
N LEU A 51 -11.52 1.04 -9.10
CA LEU A 51 -12.10 -0.29 -8.84
C LEU A 51 -11.43 -1.40 -9.65
N LEU A 52 -11.03 -1.12 -10.89
CA LEU A 52 -10.32 -2.08 -11.75
C LEU A 52 -8.91 -2.35 -11.22
N ALA A 53 -8.22 -1.30 -10.76
CA ALA A 53 -6.89 -1.38 -10.18
C ALA A 53 -6.88 -2.09 -8.82
N GLN A 54 -7.85 -1.80 -7.96
CA GLN A 54 -7.94 -2.35 -6.60
C GLN A 54 -8.66 -3.71 -6.53
N GLY A 55 -9.44 -4.04 -7.57
CA GLY A 55 -10.22 -5.27 -7.62
C GLY A 55 -9.38 -6.54 -7.78
N PRO A 56 -10.00 -7.73 -7.71
CA PRO A 56 -9.28 -9.01 -7.66
C PRO A 56 -8.36 -9.33 -8.85
N LYS A 57 -8.58 -8.67 -9.99
CA LYS A 57 -7.81 -8.87 -11.22
C LYS A 57 -6.63 -7.91 -11.36
N HIS A 58 -6.62 -6.80 -10.61
CA HIS A 58 -5.63 -5.74 -10.72
C HIS A 58 -5.43 -5.30 -12.17
N ASP A 59 -6.52 -4.96 -12.87
CA ASP A 59 -6.50 -4.61 -14.30
C ASP A 59 -6.04 -3.16 -14.48
N TYR A 60 -4.76 -2.94 -14.21
CA TYR A 60 -4.18 -1.61 -14.26
C TYR A 60 -4.13 -1.02 -15.67
N GLN A 61 -4.12 -1.88 -16.71
CA GLN A 61 -4.15 -1.38 -18.08
C GLN A 61 -5.49 -0.73 -18.38
N GLN A 62 -6.59 -1.42 -18.04
CA GLN A 62 -7.93 -0.86 -18.21
C GLN A 62 -8.17 0.31 -17.24
N ALA A 63 -7.63 0.26 -16.02
CA ALA A 63 -7.73 1.34 -15.05
C ALA A 63 -7.17 2.68 -15.60
N ILE A 64 -5.97 2.64 -16.18
CA ILE A 64 -5.36 3.83 -16.81
C ILE A 64 -6.22 4.39 -17.94
N GLU A 65 -6.88 3.54 -18.75
CA GLU A 65 -7.78 4.00 -19.81
C GLU A 65 -8.95 4.82 -19.23
N HIS A 66 -9.51 4.37 -18.10
CA HIS A 66 -10.58 5.07 -17.39
C HIS A 66 -10.08 6.35 -16.71
N HIS A 67 -8.89 6.36 -16.10
CA HIS A 67 -8.30 7.60 -15.56
C HIS A 67 -8.02 8.63 -16.67
N MET A 68 -7.55 8.18 -17.84
CA MET A 68 -7.39 9.05 -19.00
C MET A 68 -8.74 9.60 -19.50
N ALA A 69 -9.80 8.79 -19.50
CA ALA A 69 -11.15 9.24 -19.83
C ALA A 69 -11.65 10.31 -18.84
N ALA A 70 -11.41 10.12 -17.53
CA ALA A 70 -11.73 11.10 -16.49
C ALA A 70 -10.99 12.43 -16.72
N ILE A 71 -9.69 12.40 -17.01
CA ILE A 71 -8.89 13.60 -17.33
C ILE A 71 -9.43 14.32 -18.55
N ASN A 72 -9.78 13.59 -19.61
CA ASN A 72 -10.33 14.18 -20.84
C ASN A 72 -11.68 14.89 -20.59
N LEU A 73 -12.55 14.30 -19.79
CA LEU A 73 -13.83 14.91 -19.40
C LEU A 73 -13.61 16.14 -18.50
N ALA A 74 -12.75 16.03 -17.50
CA ALA A 74 -12.41 17.12 -16.58
C ALA A 74 -11.73 18.30 -17.31
N THR A 75 -10.87 18.04 -18.28
CA THR A 75 -10.25 19.09 -19.11
C THR A 75 -11.29 19.92 -19.87
N LYS A 76 -12.37 19.29 -20.35
CA LYS A 76 -13.48 20.00 -21.00
C LYS A 76 -14.26 20.83 -19.99
N LEU A 77 -14.49 20.30 -18.79
CA LEU A 77 -15.16 21.02 -17.68
C LEU A 77 -14.37 22.24 -17.21
N ALA A 78 -13.04 22.13 -17.15
CA ALA A 78 -12.15 23.22 -16.75
C ALA A 78 -12.21 24.44 -17.67
N LYS A 79 -12.64 24.25 -18.93
CA LYS A 79 -12.84 25.34 -19.91
C LYS A 79 -14.18 26.06 -19.75
N SER A 80 -15.05 25.60 -18.87
CA SER A 80 -16.31 26.29 -18.59
C SER A 80 -16.07 27.60 -17.83
N GLY A 81 -16.87 28.62 -18.12
CA GLY A 81 -16.80 29.92 -17.43
C GLY A 81 -17.27 29.90 -15.96
N ASN A 82 -17.59 28.73 -15.40
CA ASN A 82 -18.10 28.57 -14.04
C ASN A 82 -16.97 28.12 -13.10
N ASP A 83 -16.65 28.95 -12.12
CA ASP A 83 -15.57 28.72 -11.15
C ASP A 83 -15.74 27.41 -10.37
N GLY A 84 -16.97 27.08 -9.95
CA GLY A 84 -17.25 25.82 -9.26
C GLY A 84 -16.99 24.59 -10.14
N ALA A 85 -17.32 24.67 -11.44
CA ALA A 85 -17.03 23.60 -12.38
C ALA A 85 -15.52 23.47 -12.65
N ARG A 86 -14.76 24.57 -12.66
CA ARG A 86 -13.29 24.54 -12.75
C ARG A 86 -12.66 23.88 -11.53
N HIS A 87 -13.14 24.18 -10.33
CA HIS A 87 -12.65 23.57 -9.10
C HIS A 87 -12.91 22.06 -9.03
N VAL A 88 -14.11 21.63 -9.45
CA VAL A 88 -14.42 20.18 -9.54
C VAL A 88 -13.54 19.51 -10.59
N ALA A 89 -13.29 20.16 -11.73
CA ALA A 89 -12.41 19.64 -12.76
C ALA A 89 -10.95 19.50 -12.28
N GLN A 90 -10.41 20.51 -11.58
CA GLN A 90 -9.06 20.45 -11.01
C GLN A 90 -8.91 19.27 -10.06
N GLN A 91 -9.88 19.05 -9.16
CA GLN A 91 -9.85 17.91 -8.24
C GLN A 91 -9.89 16.56 -8.97
N ILE A 92 -10.79 16.40 -9.95
CA ILE A 92 -10.86 15.14 -10.72
C ILE A 92 -9.56 14.89 -11.50
N MET A 93 -8.96 15.93 -12.08
CA MET A 93 -7.68 15.78 -12.77
C MET A 93 -6.56 15.42 -11.78
N LEU A 94 -6.51 16.06 -10.61
CA LEU A 94 -5.54 15.74 -9.57
C LEU A 94 -5.61 14.26 -9.18
N ASP A 95 -6.82 13.82 -8.80
CA ASP A 95 -7.08 12.44 -8.36
C ASP A 95 -6.72 11.44 -9.48
N ALA A 96 -7.14 11.71 -10.73
CA ALA A 96 -6.86 10.81 -11.86
C ALA A 96 -5.36 10.70 -12.21
N HIS A 97 -4.58 11.78 -12.07
CA HIS A 97 -3.14 11.69 -12.26
C HIS A 97 -2.45 10.90 -11.14
N ILE A 98 -2.91 11.05 -9.91
CA ILE A 98 -2.42 10.26 -8.77
C ILE A 98 -2.75 8.77 -8.98
N SER A 99 -4.01 8.44 -9.30
CA SER A 99 -4.43 7.05 -9.52
C SER A 99 -3.66 6.41 -10.68
N ALA A 100 -3.45 7.12 -11.80
CA ALA A 100 -2.65 6.60 -12.91
C ALA A 100 -1.18 6.35 -12.51
N ALA A 101 -0.60 7.18 -11.64
CA ALA A 101 0.74 6.95 -11.11
C ALA A 101 0.80 5.69 -10.23
N HIS A 102 -0.22 5.46 -9.41
CA HIS A 102 -0.35 4.29 -8.55
C HIS A 102 -0.53 3.02 -9.37
N ASP A 103 -1.37 3.07 -10.39
CA ASP A 103 -1.54 1.96 -11.33
C ASP A 103 -0.18 1.56 -11.90
N ILE A 104 0.57 2.53 -12.43
CA ILE A 104 1.91 2.34 -13.00
C ILE A 104 2.91 1.80 -11.99
N ALA A 105 2.85 2.26 -10.74
CA ALA A 105 3.69 1.77 -9.66
C ALA A 105 3.46 0.27 -9.40
N SER A 106 2.18 -0.14 -9.31
CA SER A 106 1.79 -1.48 -8.88
C SER A 106 1.83 -2.57 -9.97
N GLY A 107 1.43 -2.27 -11.19
CA GLY A 107 1.47 -3.23 -12.32
C GLY A 107 2.82 -3.37 -13.04
N ARG A 108 2.86 -3.90 -14.26
CA ARG A 108 4.10 -4.37 -14.93
C ARG A 108 4.58 -3.45 -16.09
N TRP A 109 5.15 -2.28 -15.78
CA TRP A 109 5.74 -1.38 -16.79
C TRP A 109 7.26 -1.35 -16.75
N ARG A 110 7.85 -0.97 -17.89
CA ARG A 110 9.27 -0.63 -17.98
C ARG A 110 9.50 0.78 -17.45
N ARG A 111 10.58 0.98 -16.70
CA ARG A 111 10.95 2.29 -16.11
C ARG A 111 9.81 2.86 -15.24
N LYS A 112 9.18 2.01 -14.41
CA LYS A 112 7.99 2.35 -13.61
C LYS A 112 8.13 3.69 -12.89
N GLN A 113 9.23 3.87 -12.16
CA GLN A 113 9.48 5.10 -11.40
C GLN A 113 9.44 6.33 -12.31
N GLN A 114 10.21 6.34 -13.41
CA GLN A 114 10.23 7.47 -14.34
C GLN A 114 8.83 7.81 -14.88
N VAL A 115 8.03 6.79 -15.19
CA VAL A 115 6.68 7.01 -15.73
C VAL A 115 5.75 7.52 -14.62
N ALA A 116 5.76 6.90 -13.45
CA ALA A 116 4.97 7.33 -12.28
C ALA A 116 5.31 8.77 -11.88
N ASP A 117 6.59 9.15 -11.87
CA ASP A 117 7.06 10.51 -11.59
C ASP A 117 6.49 11.54 -12.57
N SER A 118 6.33 11.18 -13.84
CA SER A 118 5.70 12.06 -14.84
C SER A 118 4.23 12.34 -14.50
N TRP A 119 3.49 11.33 -14.05
CA TRP A 119 2.09 11.51 -13.65
C TRP A 119 1.97 12.28 -12.34
N LEU A 120 2.82 11.98 -11.37
CA LEU A 120 2.89 12.71 -10.09
C LEU A 120 3.34 14.17 -10.29
N GLY A 121 4.20 14.46 -11.26
CA GLY A 121 4.58 15.82 -11.63
C GLY A 121 3.41 16.65 -12.18
N ASN A 122 2.54 16.03 -12.98
CA ASN A 122 1.31 16.67 -13.44
C ASN A 122 0.33 16.91 -12.28
N ALA A 123 0.15 15.91 -11.40
CA ALA A 123 -0.65 16.05 -10.18
C ALA A 123 -0.14 17.21 -9.31
N ARG A 124 1.18 17.31 -9.11
CA ARG A 124 1.82 18.39 -8.35
C ARG A 124 1.54 19.76 -8.95
N THR A 125 1.63 19.90 -10.28
CA THR A 125 1.34 21.16 -10.96
C THR A 125 -0.11 21.61 -10.72
N ILE A 126 -1.06 20.67 -10.72
CA ILE A 126 -2.46 20.95 -10.42
C ILE A 126 -2.62 21.35 -8.95
N ALA A 127 -2.02 20.60 -8.02
CA ALA A 127 -2.05 20.90 -6.59
C ALA A 127 -1.48 22.29 -6.26
N GLU A 128 -0.36 22.68 -6.88
CA GLU A 128 0.24 24.00 -6.72
C GLU A 128 -0.67 25.12 -7.23
N SER A 129 -1.37 24.90 -8.35
CA SER A 129 -2.39 25.84 -8.83
C SER A 129 -3.54 25.95 -7.84
N MET A 130 -4.03 24.83 -7.32
CA MET A 130 -5.13 24.81 -6.35
C MET A 130 -4.73 25.49 -5.03
N SER A 131 -3.51 25.29 -4.55
CA SER A 131 -2.98 25.97 -3.37
C SER A 131 -2.94 27.49 -3.56
N LYS A 132 -2.41 27.97 -4.70
CA LYS A 132 -2.39 29.41 -5.01
C LYS A 132 -3.80 30.02 -5.10
N ASP A 133 -4.74 29.29 -5.69
CA ASP A 133 -6.11 29.77 -5.88
C ASP A 133 -6.92 29.78 -4.57
N ARG A 134 -6.67 28.82 -3.66
CA ARG A 134 -7.47 28.60 -2.45
C ARG A 134 -6.81 29.06 -1.15
N GLY A 135 -5.50 29.27 -1.17
CA GLY A 135 -4.70 29.55 0.03
C GLY A 135 -4.56 28.36 0.98
N ASP A 136 -4.57 27.13 0.44
CA ASP A 136 -4.53 25.89 1.22
C ASP A 136 -3.52 24.88 0.65
N GLU A 137 -2.56 24.49 1.48
CA GLU A 137 -1.48 23.56 1.14
C GLU A 137 -1.90 22.07 1.19
N TYR A 138 -3.14 21.76 1.55
CA TYR A 138 -3.65 20.39 1.63
C TYR A 138 -3.34 19.55 0.38
N PHE A 139 -3.62 20.08 -0.81
CA PHE A 139 -3.40 19.32 -2.04
C PHE A 139 -1.92 19.03 -2.32
N ASN A 140 -1.00 19.90 -1.87
CA ASN A 140 0.42 19.64 -1.96
C ASN A 140 0.87 18.57 -0.95
N LEU A 141 0.27 18.54 0.25
CA LEU A 141 0.47 17.44 1.20
C LEU A 141 -0.03 16.12 0.61
N LEU A 142 -1.24 16.11 0.05
CA LEU A 142 -1.84 14.94 -0.56
C LEU A 142 -0.91 14.35 -1.64
N VAL A 143 -0.41 15.16 -2.58
CA VAL A 143 0.51 14.68 -3.61
C VAL A 143 1.80 14.09 -3.02
N ASP A 144 2.35 14.70 -1.97
CA ASP A 144 3.53 14.18 -1.28
C ASP A 144 3.26 12.81 -0.62
N CYS A 145 2.13 12.69 0.11
CA CYS A 145 1.69 11.43 0.71
C CYS A 145 1.48 10.33 -0.34
N GLN A 146 0.82 10.67 -1.45
CA GLN A 146 0.54 9.73 -2.53
C GLN A 146 1.80 9.37 -3.34
N THR A 147 2.81 10.24 -3.38
CA THR A 147 4.13 9.91 -3.94
C THR A 147 4.82 8.82 -3.12
N LEU A 148 4.78 8.93 -1.77
CA LEU A 148 5.34 7.90 -0.89
C LEU A 148 4.64 6.54 -1.04
N ALA A 149 3.31 6.55 -1.21
CA ALA A 149 2.54 5.35 -1.49
C ALA A 149 2.96 4.68 -2.82
N ALA A 150 3.10 5.47 -3.90
CA ALA A 150 3.56 4.97 -5.20
C ALA A 150 4.99 4.40 -5.12
N TYR A 151 5.87 5.06 -4.37
CA TYR A 151 7.25 4.61 -4.17
C TYR A 151 7.34 3.30 -3.37
N GLU A 152 6.49 3.10 -2.36
CA GLU A 152 6.43 1.82 -1.63
C GLU A 152 6.06 0.66 -2.56
N ALA A 153 5.09 0.90 -3.45
CA ALA A 153 4.61 -0.07 -4.45
C ALA A 153 5.64 -0.36 -5.56
N ILE A 154 6.44 0.63 -5.97
CA ILE A 154 7.52 0.44 -6.93
C ILE A 154 8.60 -0.49 -6.38
N GLY A 155 8.93 -0.37 -5.09
CA GLY A 155 9.93 -1.21 -4.45
C GLY A 155 11.29 -0.54 -4.35
N ASP A 156 12.10 -0.72 -5.39
CA ASP A 156 13.48 -0.22 -5.51
C ASP A 156 13.48 1.22 -6.04
N VAL A 157 13.27 2.16 -5.13
CA VAL A 157 13.35 3.60 -5.39
C VAL A 157 14.60 4.19 -4.77
N GLY A 158 15.01 5.35 -5.29
CA GLY A 158 16.09 6.16 -4.73
C GLY A 158 15.81 6.67 -3.31
N GLU A 159 16.65 7.57 -2.81
CA GLU A 159 16.46 8.19 -1.49
C GLU A 159 15.16 9.00 -1.42
N VAL A 160 14.45 8.88 -0.30
CA VAL A 160 13.16 9.56 -0.08
C VAL A 160 13.20 10.56 1.08
N ALA A 161 14.35 10.72 1.75
CA ALA A 161 14.48 11.54 2.95
C ALA A 161 13.94 12.97 2.78
N GLU A 162 14.33 13.68 1.70
CA GLU A 162 13.86 15.05 1.43
C GLU A 162 12.33 15.12 1.23
N LEU A 163 11.75 14.13 0.54
CA LEU A 163 10.31 14.04 0.35
C LEU A 163 9.61 13.82 1.68
N VAL A 164 10.10 12.91 2.52
CA VAL A 164 9.51 12.61 3.84
C VAL A 164 9.59 13.84 4.74
N GLU A 165 10.75 14.51 4.81
CA GLU A 165 10.93 15.70 5.63
C GLU A 165 9.99 16.83 5.22
N ARG A 166 9.85 17.09 3.92
CA ARG A 166 8.88 18.06 3.40
C ARG A 166 7.44 17.68 3.72
N THR A 167 7.08 16.41 3.60
CA THR A 167 5.75 15.89 3.91
C THR A 167 5.40 16.13 5.38
N ILE A 168 6.32 15.79 6.29
CA ILE A 168 6.17 16.03 7.73
C ILE A 168 6.04 17.51 8.04
N ALA A 169 6.90 18.36 7.44
CA ALA A 169 6.88 19.80 7.69
C ALA A 169 5.53 20.41 7.29
N ARG A 170 5.05 20.11 6.08
CA ARG A 170 3.75 20.61 5.59
C ARG A 170 2.58 20.09 6.42
N GLY A 171 2.57 18.80 6.75
CA GLY A 171 1.51 18.22 7.57
C GLY A 171 1.43 18.86 8.96
N ARG A 172 2.59 19.12 9.60
CA ARG A 172 2.65 19.81 10.90
C ARG A 172 2.15 21.25 10.83
N GLU A 173 2.48 21.97 9.76
CA GLU A 173 2.00 23.34 9.54
C GLU A 173 0.46 23.38 9.41
N LEU A 174 -0.12 22.49 8.60
CA LEU A 174 -1.57 22.37 8.45
C LEU A 174 -2.27 21.99 9.76
N LEU A 175 -1.68 21.06 10.54
CA LEU A 175 -2.20 20.69 11.86
C LEU A 175 -2.17 21.86 12.85
N ALA A 176 -1.07 22.62 12.86
CA ALA A 176 -0.88 23.75 13.78
C ALA A 176 -1.79 24.95 13.47
N THR A 177 -2.20 25.10 12.20
CA THR A 177 -3.01 26.24 11.74
C THR A 177 -4.51 25.94 11.69
N SER A 178 -4.91 24.68 11.80
CA SER A 178 -6.32 24.29 11.84
C SER A 178 -6.89 24.31 13.25
N GLU A 179 -8.12 24.81 13.39
CA GLU A 179 -8.94 24.69 14.61
C GLU A 179 -10.02 23.58 14.48
N ASP A 180 -10.18 23.00 13.28
CA ASP A 180 -11.19 21.98 13.02
C ASP A 180 -10.65 20.59 13.39
N SER A 181 -11.16 20.06 14.51
CA SER A 181 -10.77 18.74 15.02
C SER A 181 -11.00 17.60 14.02
N LEU A 182 -12.01 17.67 13.14
CA LEU A 182 -12.24 16.62 12.15
C LEU A 182 -11.20 16.69 11.04
N TYR A 183 -10.87 17.91 10.60
CA TYR A 183 -9.84 18.11 9.60
C TYR A 183 -8.45 17.72 10.13
N GLN A 184 -8.14 18.05 11.39
CA GLN A 184 -6.91 17.59 12.05
C GLN A 184 -6.80 16.06 12.06
N GLN A 185 -7.88 15.34 12.37
CA GLN A 185 -7.89 13.88 12.34
C GLN A 185 -7.68 13.33 10.92
N CYS A 186 -8.23 13.98 9.89
CA CYS A 186 -7.95 13.62 8.50
C CYS A 186 -6.47 13.83 8.14
N LEU A 187 -5.86 14.94 8.56
CA LEU A 187 -4.44 15.21 8.34
C LEU A 187 -3.53 14.23 9.09
N GLU A 188 -3.85 13.92 10.34
CA GLU A 188 -3.16 12.89 11.14
C GLU A 188 -3.22 11.53 10.44
N TRP A 189 -4.37 11.17 9.87
CA TRP A 189 -4.55 9.94 9.12
C TRP A 189 -3.67 9.91 7.86
N GLU A 190 -3.76 10.92 7.01
CA GLU A 190 -3.02 10.99 5.76
C GLU A 190 -1.51 11.00 5.99
N LEU A 191 -1.04 11.79 6.96
CA LEU A 191 0.38 11.85 7.30
C LEU A 191 0.85 10.56 7.95
N GLY A 192 0.06 9.98 8.87
CA GLY A 192 0.38 8.72 9.52
C GLY A 192 0.56 7.60 8.50
N GLU A 193 -0.35 7.50 7.53
CA GLU A 193 -0.26 6.53 6.45
C GLU A 193 0.96 6.75 5.54
N ALA A 194 1.24 8.00 5.15
CA ALA A 194 2.44 8.34 4.38
C ALA A 194 3.73 7.90 5.08
N LEU A 195 3.77 8.04 6.41
CA LEU A 195 4.92 7.63 7.22
C LEU A 195 5.04 6.11 7.40
N ILE A 196 3.95 5.35 7.30
CA ILE A 196 4.00 3.89 7.17
C ILE A 196 4.71 3.50 5.87
N TYR A 197 4.38 4.15 4.75
CA TYR A 197 5.04 3.90 3.46
C TYR A 197 6.53 4.28 3.50
N ALA A 198 6.86 5.45 4.06
CA ALA A 198 8.25 5.87 4.27
C ALA A 198 9.04 4.85 5.11
N ALA A 199 8.47 4.39 6.22
CA ALA A 199 9.10 3.37 7.07
C ALA A 199 9.34 2.05 6.32
N ALA A 200 8.38 1.62 5.50
CA ALA A 200 8.52 0.40 4.69
C ALA A 200 9.62 0.53 3.61
N ILE A 201 9.72 1.70 2.96
CA ILE A 201 10.78 1.99 1.98
C ILE A 201 12.15 1.90 2.63
N GLU A 202 12.37 2.60 3.75
CA GLU A 202 13.68 2.62 4.41
C GLU A 202 14.04 1.27 5.05
N HIS A 203 13.05 0.54 5.57
CA HIS A 203 13.26 -0.82 6.08
C HIS A 203 13.80 -1.75 4.99
N ARG A 204 13.24 -1.67 3.78
CA ARG A 204 13.70 -2.45 2.61
C ARG A 204 15.10 -2.03 2.15
N ARG A 205 15.42 -0.74 2.25
CA ARG A 205 16.76 -0.19 1.95
C ARG A 205 17.81 -0.54 3.00
N GLY A 206 17.38 -1.02 4.17
CA GLY A 206 18.26 -1.37 5.28
C GLY A 206 18.59 -0.21 6.21
N ASP A 207 18.03 0.99 6.00
CA ASP A 207 18.14 2.11 6.93
C ASP A 207 17.13 1.94 8.06
N GLN A 208 17.48 1.08 9.01
CA GLN A 208 16.61 0.76 10.14
C GLN A 208 16.40 1.96 11.09
N ALA A 209 17.34 2.91 11.13
CA ALA A 209 17.20 4.10 11.97
C ALA A 209 16.12 5.03 11.42
N ALA A 210 16.15 5.31 10.11
CA ALA A 210 15.11 6.09 9.45
C ALA A 210 13.75 5.36 9.48
N ALA A 211 13.75 4.06 9.21
CA ALA A 211 12.54 3.24 9.24
C ALA A 211 11.84 3.28 10.60
N LEU A 212 12.59 3.09 11.69
CA LEU A 212 12.04 3.17 13.05
C LEU A 212 11.52 4.57 13.36
N LYS A 213 12.29 5.62 13.05
CA LYS A 213 11.87 7.02 13.25
C LYS A 213 10.54 7.33 12.55
N TYR A 214 10.37 6.89 11.30
CA TYR A 214 9.14 7.14 10.56
C TYR A 214 7.97 6.31 11.09
N ALA A 215 8.21 5.05 11.48
CA ALA A 215 7.20 4.19 12.08
C ALA A 215 6.70 4.74 13.43
N GLU A 216 7.60 5.21 14.30
CA GLU A 216 7.23 5.81 15.59
C GLU A 216 6.40 7.09 15.40
N ASN A 217 6.78 7.94 14.44
CA ASN A 217 6.01 9.14 14.10
C ASN A 217 4.61 8.78 13.56
N ALA A 218 4.52 7.77 12.69
CA ALA A 218 3.24 7.26 12.20
C ALA A 218 2.35 6.77 13.35
N ASN A 219 2.94 6.01 14.27
CA ASN A 219 2.23 5.48 15.44
C ASN A 219 1.71 6.60 16.35
N ALA A 220 2.48 7.66 16.56
CA ALA A 220 2.06 8.82 17.35
C ALA A 220 0.87 9.55 16.71
N LEU A 221 0.90 9.76 15.39
CA LEU A 221 -0.20 10.42 14.66
C LEU A 221 -1.50 9.60 14.69
N LEU A 222 -1.40 8.28 14.61
CA LEU A 222 -2.55 7.39 14.53
C LEU A 222 -3.10 6.99 15.90
N GLN A 223 -2.46 7.38 17.00
CA GLN A 223 -2.82 6.92 18.36
C GLN A 223 -4.27 7.26 18.73
N SER A 224 -4.70 8.51 18.52
CA SER A 224 -6.05 8.97 18.82
C SER A 224 -7.11 8.14 18.07
N GLN A 225 -6.82 7.77 16.82
CA GLN A 225 -7.72 7.02 15.95
C GLN A 225 -7.85 5.56 16.37
N ILE A 226 -6.73 4.94 16.77
CA ILE A 226 -6.70 3.57 17.30
C ILE A 226 -7.64 3.43 18.50
N GLU A 227 -7.65 4.42 19.39
CA GLU A 227 -8.46 4.43 20.61
C GLU A 227 -9.96 4.50 20.33
N THR A 228 -10.39 5.09 19.20
CA THR A 228 -11.82 5.17 18.84
C THR A 228 -12.39 3.87 18.27
N GLY A 229 -11.55 2.94 17.83
CA GLY A 229 -11.92 1.58 17.41
C GLY A 229 -12.73 1.45 16.12
N ARG A 230 -13.03 2.54 15.40
CA ARG A 230 -13.81 2.53 14.14
C ARG A 230 -12.88 2.48 12.94
N MET A 231 -12.41 1.27 12.61
CA MET A 231 -11.41 1.07 11.56
C MET A 231 -11.97 0.26 10.38
N THR A 232 -11.69 0.70 9.15
CA THR A 232 -11.95 -0.09 7.94
C THR A 232 -10.97 -1.28 7.86
N THR A 233 -11.27 -2.27 7.02
CA THR A 233 -10.35 -3.40 6.78
C THR A 233 -8.97 -2.94 6.29
N ARG A 234 -8.95 -1.93 5.43
CA ARG A 234 -7.73 -1.26 4.95
C ARG A 234 -6.90 -0.68 6.10
N THR A 235 -7.56 0.11 6.94
CA THR A 235 -6.94 0.74 8.10
C THR A 235 -6.36 -0.28 9.07
N GLN A 236 -7.12 -1.33 9.40
CA GLN A 236 -6.65 -2.41 10.28
C GLN A 236 -5.38 -3.04 9.71
N TYR A 237 -5.38 -3.36 8.42
CA TYR A 237 -4.23 -3.94 7.76
C TYR A 237 -2.98 -3.04 7.80
N LEU A 238 -3.14 -1.75 7.50
CA LEU A 238 -2.03 -0.78 7.57
C LEU A 238 -1.49 -0.62 8.98
N LEU A 239 -2.35 -0.61 10.00
CA LEU A 239 -1.92 -0.61 11.39
C LEU A 239 -1.17 -1.89 11.76
N GLY A 240 -1.61 -3.05 11.27
CA GLY A 240 -0.87 -4.31 11.39
C GLY A 240 0.53 -4.23 10.75
N LYS A 241 0.64 -3.66 9.53
CA LYS A 241 1.92 -3.40 8.87
C LYS A 241 2.81 -2.48 9.71
N LEU A 242 2.26 -1.41 10.28
CA LEU A 242 2.98 -0.46 11.13
C LEU A 242 3.55 -1.15 12.38
N ARG A 243 2.71 -1.90 13.11
CA ARG A 243 3.14 -2.64 14.32
C ARG A 243 4.22 -3.67 13.98
N PHE A 244 4.07 -4.37 12.85
CA PHE A 244 5.14 -5.24 12.33
C PHE A 244 6.44 -4.47 12.07
N LEU A 245 6.39 -3.32 11.39
CA LEU A 245 7.61 -2.56 11.05
C LEU A 245 8.34 -2.10 12.32
N ILE A 246 7.63 -1.63 13.33
CA ILE A 246 8.24 -1.25 14.62
C ILE A 246 8.91 -2.48 15.25
N GLY A 247 8.19 -3.61 15.34
CA GLY A 247 8.75 -4.85 15.89
C GLY A 247 9.97 -5.37 15.11
N ALA A 248 9.95 -5.30 13.78
CA ALA A 248 11.05 -5.73 12.92
C ALA A 248 12.30 -4.87 13.14
N ASN A 249 12.13 -3.56 13.32
CA ASN A 249 13.25 -2.68 13.64
C ASN A 249 13.78 -2.94 15.06
N HIS A 250 12.94 -3.25 16.05
CA HIS A 250 13.43 -3.69 17.36
C HIS A 250 14.25 -4.99 17.26
N ALA A 251 13.75 -5.99 16.53
CA ALA A 251 14.44 -7.27 16.37
C ALA A 251 15.78 -7.13 15.62
N VAL A 252 15.83 -6.37 14.53
CA VAL A 252 17.00 -6.32 13.64
C VAL A 252 17.99 -5.23 14.05
N PHE A 253 17.51 -4.04 14.39
CA PHE A 253 18.38 -2.89 14.67
C PHE A 253 18.72 -2.73 16.15
N LYS A 254 17.81 -3.11 17.06
CA LYS A 254 18.06 -3.08 18.50
C LYS A 254 18.48 -4.44 19.06
N GLU A 255 18.43 -5.50 18.23
CA GLU A 255 18.64 -6.89 18.66
C GLU A 255 17.71 -7.30 19.83
N ASP A 256 16.55 -6.65 19.93
CA ASP A 256 15.60 -6.78 21.02
C ASP A 256 14.38 -7.58 20.57
N HIS A 257 14.51 -8.91 20.61
CA HIS A 257 13.42 -9.81 20.28
C HIS A 257 12.26 -9.75 21.27
N ALA A 258 12.49 -9.35 22.53
CA ALA A 258 11.45 -9.25 23.53
C ALA A 258 10.50 -8.10 23.19
N ALA A 259 11.05 -6.90 22.97
CA ALA A 259 10.28 -5.74 22.51
C ALA A 259 9.62 -6.02 21.16
N ALA A 260 10.32 -6.67 20.22
CA ALA A 260 9.75 -7.03 18.93
C ALA A 260 8.48 -7.89 19.06
N ILE A 261 8.47 -8.87 19.98
CA ILE A 261 7.32 -9.73 20.23
C ILE A 261 6.12 -8.93 20.75
N GLU A 262 6.31 -7.97 21.65
CA GLU A 262 5.22 -7.11 22.13
C GLU A 262 4.52 -6.38 20.99
N TRP A 263 5.28 -5.92 19.99
CA TRP A 263 4.75 -5.30 18.78
C TRP A 263 4.10 -6.31 17.84
N TYR A 264 4.70 -7.49 17.67
CA TYR A 264 4.14 -8.56 16.82
C TYR A 264 2.82 -9.10 17.37
N GLU A 265 2.65 -9.20 18.68
CA GLU A 265 1.39 -9.61 19.30
C GLU A 265 0.27 -8.59 19.06
N GLN A 266 0.60 -7.31 18.91
CA GLN A 266 -0.35 -6.29 18.48
C GLN A 266 -0.61 -6.33 16.96
N ALA A 267 0.37 -6.75 16.16
CA ALA A 267 0.25 -6.84 14.70
C ALA A 267 -0.62 -8.04 14.26
N LEU A 268 -0.45 -9.21 14.88
CA LEU A 268 -1.06 -10.47 14.45
C LEU A 268 -2.60 -10.41 14.32
N PRO A 269 -3.37 -9.84 15.26
CA PRO A 269 -4.82 -9.72 15.13
C PRO A 269 -5.28 -8.84 13.96
N LEU A 270 -4.40 -7.96 13.48
CA LEU A 270 -4.65 -7.00 12.41
C LEU A 270 -4.14 -7.48 11.05
N LEU A 271 -3.32 -8.54 11.04
CA LEU A 271 -2.74 -9.14 9.85
C LEU A 271 -3.48 -10.44 9.51
N PRO A 272 -4.48 -10.41 8.61
CA PRO A 272 -5.19 -11.61 8.20
C PRO A 272 -4.26 -12.59 7.49
N GLY A 273 -4.63 -13.88 7.48
CA GLY A 273 -3.88 -14.93 6.77
C GLY A 273 -3.89 -14.79 5.24
N THR A 274 -4.57 -13.80 4.69
CA THR A 274 -4.46 -13.33 3.31
C THR A 274 -4.68 -11.82 3.33
N PRO A 275 -3.84 -11.02 2.67
CA PRO A 275 -4.01 -9.56 2.64
C PRO A 275 -5.36 -9.16 2.04
N PRO A 276 -5.91 -7.99 2.39
CA PRO A 276 -7.08 -7.42 1.71
C PRO A 276 -6.88 -7.36 0.18
N VAL A 277 -7.98 -7.37 -0.58
CA VAL A 277 -7.96 -7.47 -2.06
C VAL A 277 -7.09 -6.37 -2.69
N GLU A 278 -7.16 -5.15 -2.18
CA GLU A 278 -6.33 -4.02 -2.65
C GLU A 278 -4.81 -4.30 -2.49
N PHE A 279 -4.43 -5.03 -1.45
CA PHE A 279 -3.04 -5.39 -1.12
C PHE A 279 -2.69 -6.81 -1.56
N SER A 280 -3.55 -7.51 -2.32
CA SER A 280 -3.27 -8.91 -2.65
C SER A 280 -2.04 -9.07 -3.53
N HIS A 281 -1.67 -8.05 -4.31
CA HIS A 281 -0.40 -7.99 -5.05
C HIS A 281 0.85 -8.05 -4.14
N GLN A 282 0.71 -7.81 -2.83
CA GLN A 282 1.76 -7.88 -1.82
C GLN A 282 1.80 -9.24 -1.08
N LEU A 283 1.18 -10.31 -1.62
CA LEU A 283 1.07 -11.59 -0.91
C LEU A 283 2.43 -12.16 -0.48
N GLY A 284 3.46 -12.02 -1.32
CA GLY A 284 4.82 -12.48 -1.00
C GLY A 284 5.43 -11.71 0.17
N ALA A 285 5.42 -10.37 0.10
CA ALA A 285 5.88 -9.51 1.18
C ALA A 285 5.07 -9.69 2.47
N HIS A 286 3.77 -9.98 2.35
CA HIS A 286 2.94 -10.34 3.50
C HIS A 286 3.39 -11.66 4.14
N GLY A 287 3.75 -12.65 3.32
CA GLY A 287 4.37 -13.89 3.80
C GLY A 287 5.68 -13.67 4.55
N GLU A 288 6.55 -12.79 4.04
CA GLU A 288 7.83 -12.45 4.69
C GLU A 288 7.64 -11.90 6.10
N ARG A 289 6.58 -11.13 6.35
CA ARG A 289 6.27 -10.62 7.70
C ARG A 289 6.07 -11.76 8.69
N PHE A 290 5.30 -12.77 8.31
CA PHE A 290 5.04 -13.94 9.15
C PHE A 290 6.30 -14.77 9.40
N VAL A 291 7.14 -14.95 8.36
CA VAL A 291 8.44 -15.62 8.49
C VAL A 291 9.35 -14.86 9.47
N SER A 292 9.42 -13.53 9.36
CA SER A 292 10.21 -12.67 10.24
C SER A 292 9.71 -12.73 11.69
N MET A 293 8.41 -12.64 11.92
CA MET A 293 7.81 -12.81 13.25
C MET A 293 8.15 -14.18 13.84
N GLY A 294 8.10 -15.24 13.03
CA GLY A 294 8.44 -16.60 13.44
C GLY A 294 9.85 -16.72 14.01
N VAL A 295 10.83 -15.98 13.48
CA VAL A 295 12.21 -15.96 14.00
C VAL A 295 12.25 -15.40 15.42
N SER A 296 11.60 -14.27 15.70
CA SER A 296 11.60 -13.72 17.07
C SER A 296 10.91 -14.65 18.06
N PHE A 297 9.76 -15.24 17.70
CA PHE A 297 9.09 -16.23 18.55
C PHE A 297 9.95 -17.47 18.81
N TRP A 298 10.78 -17.87 17.84
CA TRP A 298 11.72 -18.98 18.00
C TRP A 298 12.81 -18.67 19.02
N VAL A 299 13.37 -17.45 18.96
CA VAL A 299 14.37 -16.96 19.92
C VAL A 299 13.80 -16.91 21.33
N ALA A 300 12.53 -16.53 21.48
CA ALA A 300 11.81 -16.51 22.75
C ALA A 300 11.27 -17.89 23.19
N GLU A 301 11.75 -18.98 22.58
CA GLU A 301 11.38 -20.37 22.90
C GLU A 301 9.88 -20.71 22.70
N GLN A 302 9.12 -19.88 22.00
CA GLN A 302 7.74 -20.17 21.60
C GLN A 302 7.74 -21.03 20.32
N ARG A 303 8.23 -22.27 20.44
CA ARG A 303 8.58 -23.16 19.32
C ARG A 303 7.41 -23.43 18.38
N GLU A 304 6.24 -23.77 18.91
CA GLU A 304 5.05 -24.11 18.12
C GLU A 304 4.58 -22.91 17.30
N LYS A 305 4.44 -21.75 17.95
CA LYS A 305 4.01 -20.49 17.33
C LYS A 305 4.98 -20.05 16.23
N ALA A 306 6.28 -20.17 16.49
CA ALA A 306 7.32 -19.85 15.52
C ALA A 306 7.23 -20.71 14.25
N ILE A 307 7.05 -22.03 14.41
CA ILE A 307 6.90 -22.96 13.28
C ILE A 307 5.61 -22.63 12.51
N GLU A 308 4.49 -22.45 13.22
CA GLU A 308 3.19 -22.12 12.60
C GLU A 308 3.27 -20.86 11.74
N LEU A 309 3.77 -19.76 12.30
CA LEU A 309 3.92 -18.49 11.58
C LEU A 309 4.85 -18.63 10.37
N THR A 310 5.98 -19.32 10.54
CA THR A 310 6.95 -19.52 9.45
C THR A 310 6.35 -20.37 8.32
N GLN A 311 5.56 -21.40 8.65
CA GLN A 311 4.85 -22.21 7.66
C GLN A 311 3.75 -21.43 6.94
N GLN A 312 2.98 -20.64 7.68
CA GLN A 312 1.94 -19.78 7.13
C GLN A 312 2.54 -18.78 6.14
N GLY A 313 3.60 -18.08 6.55
CA GLY A 313 4.32 -17.13 5.71
C GLY A 313 4.90 -17.77 4.45
N LEU A 314 5.55 -18.93 4.59
CA LEU A 314 6.06 -19.70 3.46
C LEU A 314 4.94 -20.11 2.47
N GLY A 315 3.77 -20.49 2.98
CA GLY A 315 2.62 -20.82 2.14
C GLY A 315 2.17 -19.65 1.26
N MET A 316 2.18 -18.44 1.81
CA MET A 316 1.86 -17.21 1.08
C MET A 316 2.94 -16.86 0.05
N MET A 317 4.22 -16.95 0.43
CA MET A 317 5.34 -16.70 -0.48
C MET A 317 5.32 -17.65 -1.67
N ARG A 318 5.08 -18.96 -1.48
CA ARG A 318 4.97 -19.92 -2.60
C ARG A 318 3.85 -19.55 -3.58
N LYS A 319 2.66 -19.22 -3.06
CA LYS A 319 1.54 -18.78 -3.89
C LYS A 319 1.89 -17.51 -4.68
N ALA A 320 2.63 -16.58 -4.07
CA ALA A 320 3.08 -15.37 -4.73
C ALA A 320 4.13 -15.65 -5.84
N VAL A 321 5.02 -16.63 -5.65
CA VAL A 321 5.95 -17.07 -6.71
C VAL A 321 5.16 -17.62 -7.90
N GLU A 322 4.16 -18.47 -7.65
CA GLU A 322 3.35 -19.12 -8.68
C GLU A 322 2.45 -18.15 -9.45
N SER A 323 1.83 -17.18 -8.75
CA SER A 323 0.75 -16.35 -9.30
C SER A 323 1.11 -14.88 -9.54
N GLN A 324 2.14 -14.36 -8.87
CA GLN A 324 2.46 -12.92 -8.87
C GLN A 324 3.85 -12.61 -9.42
N GLY A 325 4.69 -13.61 -9.68
CA GLY A 325 6.07 -13.42 -10.11
C GLY A 325 6.97 -12.92 -8.98
N PHE A 326 6.63 -13.27 -7.73
CA PHE A 326 7.51 -13.06 -6.58
C PHE A 326 8.82 -13.83 -6.77
N ASP A 327 9.93 -13.30 -6.26
CA ASP A 327 11.23 -13.94 -6.45
C ASP A 327 11.28 -15.29 -5.72
N ALA A 328 11.52 -16.36 -6.49
CA ALA A 328 11.64 -17.69 -5.95
C ALA A 328 12.84 -17.82 -4.99
N THR A 329 13.91 -17.04 -5.19
CA THR A 329 15.12 -17.12 -4.34
C THR A 329 14.80 -16.76 -2.88
N ALA A 330 13.80 -15.89 -2.67
CA ALA A 330 13.34 -15.49 -1.34
C ALA A 330 12.78 -16.66 -0.51
N LEU A 331 12.34 -17.76 -1.15
CA LEU A 331 11.89 -18.98 -0.45
C LEU A 331 13.03 -19.69 0.29
N SER A 332 14.29 -19.40 -0.03
CA SER A 332 15.45 -19.99 0.65
C SER A 332 15.45 -19.69 2.16
N VAL A 333 15.06 -18.48 2.56
CA VAL A 333 15.04 -18.04 3.98
C VAL A 333 14.05 -18.87 4.81
N PRO A 334 12.74 -18.92 4.52
CA PRO A 334 11.80 -19.73 5.30
C PRO A 334 12.11 -21.23 5.25
N TYR A 335 12.63 -21.75 4.14
CA TYR A 335 13.04 -23.16 4.09
C TYR A 335 14.20 -23.45 5.03
N ASN A 336 15.22 -22.59 5.08
CA ASN A 336 16.33 -22.74 6.03
C ASN A 336 15.83 -22.64 7.48
N ASN A 337 14.97 -21.67 7.77
CA ASN A 337 14.38 -21.50 9.09
C ASN A 337 13.63 -22.76 9.52
N LEU A 338 12.70 -23.26 8.71
CA LEU A 338 11.92 -24.46 9.04
C LEU A 338 12.78 -25.72 9.13
N ALA A 339 13.79 -25.88 8.27
CA ALA A 339 14.72 -27.00 8.36
C ALA A 339 15.46 -27.02 9.71
N GLY A 340 15.96 -25.85 10.14
CA GLY A 340 16.62 -25.70 11.44
C GLY A 340 15.66 -25.91 12.60
N MET A 341 14.46 -25.34 12.50
CA MET A 341 13.42 -25.46 13.53
C MET A 341 13.00 -26.91 13.76
N TYR A 342 12.66 -27.62 12.68
CA TYR A 342 12.23 -29.03 12.77
C TYR A 342 13.31 -29.96 13.30
N ARG A 343 14.58 -29.73 12.91
CA ARG A 343 15.70 -30.50 13.44
C ARG A 343 15.85 -30.31 14.96
N GLN A 344 15.66 -29.09 15.46
CA GLN A 344 15.78 -28.81 16.89
C GLN A 344 14.63 -29.41 17.72
N VAL A 345 13.42 -29.54 17.15
CA VAL A 345 12.30 -30.22 17.82
C VAL A 345 12.27 -31.74 17.58
N GLY A 346 13.29 -32.30 16.91
CA GLY A 346 13.45 -33.75 16.69
C GLY A 346 12.62 -34.34 15.54
N ASP A 347 12.08 -33.50 14.65
CA ASP A 347 11.35 -33.93 13.45
C ASP A 347 12.30 -33.91 12.22
N ASP A 348 13.23 -34.87 12.19
CA ASP A 348 14.24 -34.97 11.14
C ASP A 348 13.63 -35.21 9.75
N GLU A 349 12.48 -35.87 9.68
CA GLU A 349 11.78 -36.12 8.42
C GLU A 349 11.35 -34.81 7.76
N LYS A 350 10.70 -33.91 8.50
CA LYS A 350 10.34 -32.58 7.98
C LYS A 350 11.55 -31.72 7.71
N ALA A 351 12.57 -31.76 8.58
CA ALA A 351 13.80 -31.02 8.37
C ALA A 351 14.45 -31.38 7.03
N ASP A 352 14.56 -32.67 6.73
CA ASP A 352 15.13 -33.19 5.48
C ASP A 352 14.27 -32.85 4.26
N ALA A 353 12.94 -32.82 4.41
CA ALA A 353 12.04 -32.38 3.35
C ALA A 353 12.32 -30.92 2.93
N TYR A 354 12.50 -30.01 3.90
CA TYR A 354 12.87 -28.62 3.60
C TYR A 354 14.28 -28.50 3.00
N GLN A 355 15.24 -29.31 3.46
CA GLN A 355 16.58 -29.33 2.85
C GLN A 355 16.56 -29.79 1.39
N LYS A 356 15.70 -30.75 1.06
CA LYS A 356 15.47 -31.14 -0.34
C LYS A 356 14.89 -29.98 -1.15
N ALA A 357 13.93 -29.23 -0.59
CA ALA A 357 13.36 -28.05 -1.26
C ALA A 357 14.42 -26.97 -1.54
N ILE A 358 15.33 -26.70 -0.60
CA ILE A 358 16.46 -25.76 -0.79
C ILE A 358 17.36 -26.21 -1.94
N ARG A 359 17.69 -27.51 -2.01
CA ARG A 359 18.53 -28.05 -3.09
C ARG A 359 17.84 -27.90 -4.45
N ALA A 360 16.55 -28.20 -4.52
CA ALA A 360 15.76 -28.03 -5.75
C ALA A 360 15.73 -26.57 -6.21
N LEU A 361 15.58 -25.62 -5.28
CA LEU A 361 15.62 -24.18 -5.55
C LEU A 361 16.94 -23.77 -6.23
N LYS A 362 18.08 -24.16 -5.63
CA LYS A 362 19.42 -23.87 -6.15
C LYS A 362 19.66 -24.48 -7.54
N THR A 363 19.17 -25.70 -7.78
CA THR A 363 19.26 -26.33 -9.09
C THR A 363 18.46 -25.56 -10.14
N ALA A 364 17.26 -25.08 -9.80
CA ALA A 364 16.44 -24.28 -10.69
C ALA A 364 17.10 -22.95 -11.06
N GLU A 365 17.68 -22.23 -10.09
CA GLU A 365 18.43 -20.97 -10.29
C GLU A 365 19.64 -21.14 -11.22
N ASN A 366 20.42 -22.21 -11.06
CA ASN A 366 21.58 -22.48 -11.91
C ASN A 366 21.17 -22.79 -13.37
N THR A 367 20.00 -23.40 -13.57
CA THR A 367 19.50 -23.77 -14.90
C THR A 367 18.96 -22.55 -15.65
N SER A 368 18.23 -21.66 -14.97
CA SER A 368 17.70 -20.42 -15.56
C SER A 368 18.79 -19.39 -15.88
N SER A 369 19.83 -19.28 -15.05
CA SER A 369 20.99 -18.41 -15.31
C SER A 369 21.86 -18.87 -16.49
N THR A 370 21.96 -20.18 -16.75
CA THR A 370 22.69 -20.73 -17.90
C THR A 370 21.93 -20.51 -19.22
N THR A 371 20.60 -20.57 -19.18
CA THR A 371 19.75 -20.39 -20.37
C THR A 371 19.63 -18.93 -20.80
N SER A 372 19.90 -17.97 -19.90
CA SER A 372 19.82 -16.53 -20.18
C SER A 372 21.14 -15.94 -20.74
N ARG A 373 22.20 -16.76 -20.84
CA ARG A 373 23.54 -16.38 -21.33
C ARG A 373 23.89 -16.95 -22.72
N ASN A 374 23.00 -17.78 -23.29
CA ASN A 374 23.06 -18.25 -24.68
C ASN A 374 21.97 -17.55 -25.48
#